data_AF-A0A0G0RPQ5-F1
#
_entry.id   AF-A0A0G0RPQ5-F1
#
_cell.length_a   1.000
_cell.length_b   1.000
_cell.length_c   1.000
_cell.angle_alpha   90.00
_cell.angle_beta   90.00
_cell.angle_gamma   90.00
#
_symmetry.space_group_name_H-M   'P 1'
#
loop_
_entity.id
_entity.type
_entity.pdbx_description
1 polymer ?
#
loop_
_entity_poly.entity_id
_entity_poly.type
_entity_poly.pdbx_seq_one_letter_code
_entity_poly.pdbx_strand_id
1 'polypeptide(L)'
;MDNPQIIKNHQELEIDTPFGKPSDKLVTGNIDNREIIILARHGKDHSIMPTKVPYRANIWALKELGCTHILATTACGSLKEKYKPGDFVFLDQFVDFTKHRNLTFFEDRVIHTPMADPFYEESVTIDLIFTRMKDNADRVTKLLIETIKAL
;
A
#
# COMPACT_ATOMS: atom_id res chain seq x y z
N MET A 1 10.13 -10.66 3.96
CA MET A 1 9.46 -9.61 3.17
C MET A 1 10.41 -8.44 2.94
N ASP A 2 11.40 -8.26 3.81
CA ASP A 2 12.42 -7.21 3.66
C ASP A 2 13.73 -7.85 3.15
N ASN A 3 14.04 -7.66 1.87
CA ASN A 3 15.41 -7.87 1.40
C ASN A 3 16.14 -6.51 1.50
N PRO A 4 16.99 -6.29 2.52
CA PRO A 4 17.62 -4.99 2.75
C PRO A 4 18.55 -4.58 1.62
N GLN A 5 18.96 -5.52 0.75
CA GLN A 5 19.94 -5.26 -0.31
C GLN A 5 19.42 -4.35 -1.44
N ILE A 6 18.11 -4.20 -1.56
CA ILE A 6 17.51 -3.33 -2.59
C ILE A 6 17.52 -1.87 -2.12
N ILE A 7 17.50 -1.63 -0.81
CA ILE A 7 17.33 -0.29 -0.22
C ILE A 7 18.67 0.23 0.27
N LYS A 8 19.16 1.28 -0.39
CA LYS A 8 20.39 1.96 0.01
C LYS A 8 20.11 2.97 1.13
N ASN A 9 21.08 3.14 2.03
CA ASN A 9 21.05 4.11 3.13
C ASN A 9 19.79 3.99 4.01
N HIS A 10 19.37 2.77 4.32
CA HIS A 10 18.13 2.59 5.07
C HIS A 10 18.26 3.02 6.53
N GLN A 11 17.22 3.65 7.07
CA GLN A 11 17.14 4.06 8.47
C GLN A 11 15.75 3.80 9.03
N GLU A 12 15.67 3.35 10.29
CA GLU A 12 14.39 3.24 11.01
C GLU A 12 14.05 4.60 11.65
N LEU A 13 12.83 5.06 11.44
CA LEU A 13 12.28 6.28 11.99
C LEU A 13 11.03 5.98 12.83
N GLU A 14 11.04 6.43 14.07
CA GLU A 14 9.87 6.43 14.94
C GLU A 14 9.22 7.81 14.91
N ILE A 15 7.91 7.85 14.69
CA ILE A 15 7.12 9.08 14.59
C ILE A 15 5.79 8.90 15.31
N ASP A 16 5.38 9.93 16.04
CA ASP A 16 4.05 10.03 16.62
C ASP A 16 3.17 10.86 15.68
N THR A 17 1.89 10.48 15.55
CA THR A 17 0.91 11.23 14.76
C THR A 17 -0.22 11.72 15.66
N PRO A 18 -1.03 12.70 15.23
CA PRO A 18 -2.25 13.09 15.91
C PRO A 18 -3.25 11.93 16.10
N PHE A 19 -3.09 10.82 15.36
CA PHE A 19 -3.93 9.63 15.43
C PHE A 19 -3.31 8.46 16.20
N GLY A 20 -2.21 8.71 16.92
CA GLY A 20 -1.44 7.72 17.65
C GLY A 20 -0.23 7.20 16.88
N LYS A 21 0.34 6.08 17.35
CA LYS A 21 1.50 5.46 16.70
C LYS A 21 1.10 4.72 15.41
N PRO A 22 1.94 4.78 14.35
CA PRO A 22 1.83 3.87 13.21
C PRO A 22 1.98 2.40 13.63
N SER A 23 1.71 1.49 12.70
CA SER A 23 1.83 0.04 12.92
C SER A 23 3.23 -0.40 13.37
N ASP A 24 4.27 0.32 12.95
CA ASP A 24 5.67 0.08 13.30
C ASP A 24 6.50 1.33 12.99
N LYS A 25 7.81 1.27 13.27
CA LYS A 25 8.79 2.22 12.72
C LYS A 25 8.76 2.19 11.20
N LEU A 26 8.94 3.37 10.60
CA LEU A 26 9.06 3.50 9.16
C LEU A 26 10.51 3.28 8.75
N VAL A 27 10.74 2.50 7.70
CA VAL A 27 12.06 2.32 7.12
C VAL A 27 12.20 3.27 5.94
N THR A 28 13.04 4.29 6.07
CA THR A 28 13.40 5.21 4.99
C THR A 28 14.58 4.66 4.21
N GLY A 29 14.78 5.11 2.97
CA GLY A 29 15.97 4.77 2.19
C GLY A 29 15.82 5.17 0.73
N ASN A 30 16.66 4.58 -0.14
CA ASN A 30 16.70 4.92 -1.56
C ASN A 30 16.73 3.68 -2.46
N ILE A 31 15.94 3.71 -3.53
CA ILE A 31 16.00 2.76 -4.65
C ILE A 31 16.20 3.56 -5.93
N ASP A 32 17.25 3.26 -6.71
CA ASP A 32 17.52 3.93 -7.99
C ASP A 32 17.45 5.48 -7.92
N ASN A 33 18.04 6.07 -6.86
CA ASN A 33 18.03 7.50 -6.52
C ASN A 33 16.64 8.10 -6.23
N ARG A 34 15.65 7.27 -5.92
CA ARG A 34 14.34 7.69 -5.44
C ARG A 34 14.21 7.39 -3.96
N GLU A 35 13.80 8.40 -3.19
CA GLU A 35 13.48 8.25 -1.79
C GLU A 35 12.27 7.33 -1.64
N ILE A 36 12.37 6.38 -0.73
CA ILE A 36 11.30 5.44 -0.41
C ILE A 36 11.10 5.36 1.10
N ILE A 37 9.87 5.06 1.48
CA ILE A 37 9.48 4.80 2.87
C ILE A 37 8.66 3.51 2.89
N ILE A 38 9.05 2.57 3.75
CA ILE A 38 8.37 1.30 3.95
C ILE A 38 7.75 1.28 5.34
N LEU A 39 6.49 0.87 5.40
CA LEU A 39 5.76 0.66 6.63
C LEU A 39 5.05 -0.69 6.60
N ALA A 40 5.35 -1.56 7.58
CA ALA A 40 4.70 -2.84 7.71
C ALA A 40 3.25 -2.66 8.25
N ARG A 41 2.24 -2.91 7.42
CA ARG A 41 0.82 -2.76 7.78
C ARG A 41 0.43 -3.46 9.09
N HIS A 42 0.97 -4.65 9.33
CA HIS A 42 0.66 -5.49 10.49
C HIS A 42 1.74 -5.46 11.57
N GLY A 43 2.69 -4.53 11.50
CA GLY A 43 3.93 -4.59 12.25
C GLY A 43 4.92 -5.60 11.66
N LYS A 44 6.21 -5.44 11.96
CA LYS A 44 7.31 -6.31 11.50
C LYS A 44 7.13 -7.76 11.96
N ASP A 45 6.55 -7.95 13.14
CA ASP A 45 6.23 -9.27 13.70
C ASP A 45 4.86 -9.81 13.26
N HIS A 46 4.15 -9.11 12.36
CA HIS A 46 2.83 -9.49 11.86
C HIS A 46 1.77 -9.70 12.96
N SER A 47 1.89 -8.95 14.06
CA SER A 47 1.08 -9.14 15.29
C SER A 47 -0.23 -8.35 15.30
N ILE A 48 -0.38 -7.33 14.44
CA ILE A 48 -1.55 -6.46 14.43
C ILE A 48 -2.66 -7.05 13.54
N MET A 49 -3.81 -7.37 14.11
CA MET A 49 -4.98 -7.86 13.36
C MET A 49 -5.51 -6.81 12.35
N PRO A 50 -6.07 -7.20 11.19
CA PRO A 50 -6.55 -6.27 10.15
C PRO A 50 -7.54 -5.18 10.63
N THR A 51 -8.37 -5.49 11.62
CA THR A 51 -9.34 -4.55 12.21
C THR A 51 -8.69 -3.55 13.17
N LYS A 52 -7.49 -3.85 13.67
CA LYS A 52 -6.76 -3.04 14.65
C LYS A 52 -5.61 -2.24 14.05
N VAL A 53 -5.37 -2.36 12.75
CA VAL A 53 -4.36 -1.55 12.05
C VAL A 53 -4.70 -0.06 12.21
N PRO A 54 -3.76 0.78 12.69
CA PRO A 54 -3.97 2.21 12.87
C PRO A 54 -3.85 2.96 11.53
N TYR A 55 -4.77 2.72 10.59
CA TYR A 55 -4.71 3.27 9.23
C TYR A 55 -4.53 4.80 9.19
N ARG A 56 -5.20 5.54 10.08
CA ARG A 56 -5.05 7.00 10.16
C ARG A 56 -3.62 7.40 10.52
N ALA A 57 -3.01 6.76 11.52
CA ALA A 57 -1.63 7.04 11.90
C ALA A 57 -0.65 6.66 10.77
N ASN A 58 -0.85 5.50 10.13
CA ASN A 58 -0.02 5.05 9.02
C ASN A 58 0.00 6.04 7.86
N ILE A 59 -1.19 6.43 7.38
CA ILE A 59 -1.31 7.35 6.24
C ILE A 59 -0.86 8.76 6.61
N TRP A 60 -1.12 9.21 7.84
CA TRP A 60 -0.67 10.52 8.31
C TRP A 60 0.86 10.60 8.39
N ALA A 61 1.52 9.58 8.96
CA ALA A 61 2.98 9.52 9.03
C ALA A 61 3.62 9.61 7.63
N LEU A 62 3.09 8.85 6.65
CA LEU A 62 3.57 8.91 5.27
C LEU A 62 3.39 10.31 4.67
N LYS A 63 2.24 10.96 4.93
CA LYS A 63 1.99 12.34 4.50
C LYS A 63 2.96 13.35 5.12
N GLU A 64 3.21 13.26 6.43
CA GLU A 64 4.13 14.16 7.13
C GLU A 64 5.57 14.03 6.65
N LEU A 65 5.98 12.82 6.25
CA LEU A 65 7.29 12.56 5.66
C LEU A 65 7.36 12.90 4.17
N GLY A 66 6.33 13.54 3.61
CA GLY A 66 6.34 14.06 2.24
C GLY A 66 6.09 13.01 1.16
N CYS A 67 5.57 11.82 1.50
CA CYS A 67 5.19 10.85 0.48
C CYS A 67 4.13 11.44 -0.46
N THR A 68 4.43 11.43 -1.76
CA THR A 68 3.51 11.86 -2.81
C THR A 68 2.66 10.72 -3.34
N HIS A 69 3.15 9.47 -3.22
CA HIS A 69 2.51 8.27 -3.72
C HIS A 69 2.64 7.15 -2.68
N ILE A 70 1.61 6.29 -2.59
CA ILE A 70 1.60 5.12 -1.72
C ILE A 70 1.34 3.89 -2.58
N LEU A 71 2.28 2.95 -2.57
CA LEU A 71 2.09 1.62 -3.13
C LEU A 71 1.73 0.67 -1.99
N ALA A 72 0.54 0.08 -2.04
CA ALA A 72 0.06 -0.87 -1.05
C ALA A 72 -0.03 -2.27 -1.65
N THR A 73 0.46 -3.27 -0.92
CA THR A 73 0.28 -4.68 -1.28
C THR A 73 -0.72 -5.34 -0.34
N THR A 74 -1.48 -6.30 -0.86
CA THR A 74 -2.39 -7.10 -0.05
C THR A 74 -2.50 -8.51 -0.62
N ALA A 75 -2.46 -9.52 0.25
CA ALA A 75 -2.86 -10.87 -0.13
C ALA A 75 -4.39 -10.94 -0.18
N CYS A 76 -4.92 -11.64 -1.19
CA CYS A 76 -6.37 -11.83 -1.37
C CYS A 76 -6.68 -13.20 -1.98
N GLY A 77 -7.93 -13.64 -1.81
CA GLY A 77 -8.48 -14.79 -2.51
C GLY A 77 -9.23 -14.37 -3.77
N SER A 78 -9.05 -15.10 -4.87
CA SER A 78 -9.81 -14.84 -6.10
C SER A 78 -11.27 -15.29 -5.97
N LEU A 79 -12.18 -14.49 -6.55
CA LEU A 79 -13.59 -14.83 -6.75
C LEU A 79 -13.92 -15.15 -8.22
N LYS A 80 -12.91 -15.19 -9.10
CA LYS A 80 -13.06 -15.54 -10.52
C LYS A 80 -12.09 -16.64 -10.89
N GLU A 81 -12.56 -17.66 -11.61
CA GLU A 81 -11.72 -18.81 -11.97
C GLU A 81 -10.46 -18.42 -12.75
N LYS A 82 -10.48 -17.35 -13.55
CA LYS A 82 -9.33 -16.94 -14.37
C LYS A 82 -8.10 -16.49 -13.56
N TYR A 83 -8.28 -15.96 -12.34
CA TYR A 83 -7.18 -15.55 -11.48
C TYR A 83 -6.78 -16.68 -10.55
N LYS A 84 -5.52 -17.11 -10.64
CA LYS A 84 -4.95 -18.25 -9.92
C LYS A 84 -3.98 -17.77 -8.83
N PRO A 85 -3.70 -18.60 -7.80
CA PRO A 85 -2.64 -18.30 -6.84
C PRO A 85 -1.32 -17.96 -7.56
N GLY A 86 -0.70 -16.84 -7.17
CA GLY A 86 0.51 -16.30 -7.78
C GLY A 86 0.28 -15.19 -8.80
N ASP A 87 -0.94 -15.04 -9.32
CA ASP A 87 -1.29 -13.91 -10.17
C ASP A 87 -1.32 -12.60 -9.36
N PHE A 88 -0.92 -11.49 -10.01
CA PHE A 88 -1.05 -10.15 -9.46
C PHE A 88 -2.25 -9.44 -10.09
N VAL A 89 -2.81 -8.48 -9.36
CA VAL A 89 -3.95 -7.69 -9.82
C VAL A 89 -3.74 -6.25 -9.38
N PHE A 90 -3.96 -5.31 -10.30
CA PHE A 90 -4.03 -3.89 -9.99
C PHE A 90 -5.49 -3.53 -9.83
N LEU A 91 -5.86 -3.18 -8.60
CA LEU A 91 -7.24 -2.81 -8.28
C LEU A 91 -7.50 -1.39 -8.76
N ASP A 92 -8.63 -1.18 -9.42
CA ASP A 92 -9.15 0.15 -9.75
C ASP A 92 -10.47 0.46 -9.02
N GLN A 93 -11.04 -0.54 -8.33
CA GLN A 93 -12.33 -0.46 -7.66
C GLN A 93 -12.34 -1.35 -6.41
N PHE A 94 -13.26 -1.07 -5.49
CA PHE A 94 -13.51 -1.92 -4.32
C PHE A 94 -14.96 -1.80 -3.84
N VAL A 95 -15.39 -2.78 -3.04
CA VAL A 95 -16.60 -2.70 -2.22
C VAL A 95 -16.20 -2.80 -0.77
N ASP A 96 -16.58 -1.81 0.05
CA ASP A 96 -16.23 -1.77 1.46
C ASP A 96 -17.29 -2.48 2.32
N PHE A 97 -16.91 -3.63 2.89
CA PHE A 97 -17.71 -4.36 3.87
C PHE A 97 -17.15 -4.23 5.30
N THR A 98 -16.23 -3.30 5.55
CA THR A 98 -15.63 -3.09 6.86
C THR A 98 -16.60 -2.36 7.81
N LYS A 99 -16.50 -2.61 9.12
CA LYS A 99 -17.49 -2.12 10.11
C LYS A 99 -16.93 -1.42 11.34
N HIS A 100 -15.66 -1.67 11.68
CA HIS A 100 -15.11 -1.30 13.00
C HIS A 100 -13.84 -0.46 12.89
N ARG A 101 -13.70 0.29 11.78
CA ARG A 101 -12.50 1.09 11.49
C ARG A 101 -12.88 2.57 11.47
N ASN A 102 -11.96 3.41 11.92
CA ASN A 102 -12.06 4.86 11.68
C ASN A 102 -11.68 5.12 10.22
N LEU A 103 -12.65 5.52 9.39
CA LEU A 103 -12.51 5.66 7.93
C LEU A 103 -12.21 7.09 7.45
N THR A 104 -12.18 8.06 8.36
CA THR A 104 -11.96 9.48 8.02
C THR A 104 -10.98 10.16 9.00
N PHE A 105 -10.26 11.16 8.50
CA PHE A 105 -9.43 12.06 9.30
C PHE A 105 -10.23 13.20 9.93
N PHE A 106 -11.44 13.46 9.45
CA PHE A 106 -12.27 14.58 9.88
C PHE A 106 -13.19 14.14 11.03
N GLU A 107 -13.01 14.74 12.20
CA GLU A 107 -13.81 14.45 13.40
C GLU A 107 -14.77 15.59 13.75
N ASP A 108 -14.45 16.82 13.34
CA ASP A 108 -15.15 18.06 13.69
C ASP A 108 -15.83 18.75 12.49
N ARG A 109 -15.67 18.20 11.28
CA ARG A 109 -16.23 18.75 10.05
C ARG A 109 -16.64 17.67 9.07
N VAL A 110 -17.66 17.97 8.27
CA VAL A 110 -18.17 17.07 7.24
C VAL A 110 -17.39 17.28 5.94
N ILE A 111 -16.83 16.20 5.39
CA ILE A 111 -16.14 16.18 4.10
C ILE A 111 -16.66 14.99 3.29
N HIS A 112 -17.07 15.26 2.05
CA HIS A 112 -17.52 14.24 1.10
C HIS A 112 -16.47 14.11 0.00
N THR A 113 -15.54 13.16 0.18
CA THR A 113 -14.55 12.83 -0.85
C THR A 113 -15.19 11.91 -1.89
N PRO A 114 -15.18 12.25 -3.20
CA PRO A 114 -15.61 11.34 -4.24
C PRO A 114 -14.77 10.07 -4.23
N MET A 115 -15.43 8.90 -4.36
CA MET A 115 -14.79 7.58 -4.41
C MET A 115 -15.23 6.78 -5.63
N ALA A 116 -15.70 7.47 -6.68
CA ALA A 116 -16.07 6.84 -7.94
C ALA A 116 -14.84 6.17 -8.59
N ASP A 117 -13.69 6.83 -8.52
CA ASP A 117 -12.39 6.32 -8.94
C ASP A 117 -11.43 6.37 -7.73
N PRO A 118 -11.41 5.33 -6.89
CA PRO A 118 -10.75 5.36 -5.58
C PRO A 118 -9.23 5.22 -5.64
N PHE A 119 -8.67 4.88 -6.81
CA PHE A 119 -7.23 4.73 -7.01
C PHE A 119 -6.73 5.75 -8.03
N TYR A 120 -5.47 6.14 -7.86
CA TYR A 120 -4.81 7.05 -8.80
C TYR A 120 -4.44 6.30 -10.09
N GLU A 121 -5.10 6.63 -11.20
CA GLU A 121 -4.84 6.05 -12.52
C GLU A 121 -4.02 7.03 -13.37
N GLU A 122 -2.70 7.04 -13.17
CA GLU A 122 -1.77 7.63 -14.12
C GLU A 122 -1.05 6.52 -14.88
N SER A 123 -1.35 6.42 -16.19
CA SER A 123 -0.86 5.36 -17.07
C SER A 123 0.66 5.16 -16.97
N VAL A 124 1.41 6.26 -16.88
CA VAL A 124 2.89 6.24 -16.80
C VAL A 124 3.39 5.54 -15.52
N THR A 125 2.72 5.76 -14.38
CA THR A 125 3.12 5.17 -13.10
C THR A 125 2.85 3.67 -13.08
N ILE A 126 1.68 3.27 -13.58
CA ILE A 126 1.27 1.87 -13.68
C ILE A 126 2.20 1.12 -14.66
N ASP A 127 2.49 1.69 -15.84
CA ASP A 127 3.39 1.10 -16.83
C ASP A 127 4.82 0.94 -16.32
N LEU A 128 5.31 1.91 -15.53
CA LEU A 128 6.62 1.83 -14.89
C LEU A 128 6.68 0.69 -13.87
N ILE A 129 5.64 0.55 -13.03
CA ILE A 129 5.55 -0.55 -12.07
C ILE A 129 5.51 -1.88 -12.80
N PHE A 130 4.71 -1.99 -13.87
CA PHE A 130 4.64 -3.21 -14.67
C PHE A 130 5.95 -3.58 -15.33
N THR A 131 6.62 -2.62 -15.96
CA THR A 131 7.95 -2.82 -16.56
C THR A 131 8.91 -3.34 -15.50
N ARG A 132 8.96 -2.68 -14.33
CA ARG A 132 9.88 -3.08 -13.26
C ARG A 132 9.54 -4.44 -12.67
N MET A 133 8.25 -4.77 -12.52
CA MET A 133 7.83 -6.10 -12.05
C MET A 133 8.23 -7.20 -13.04
N LYS A 134 8.08 -6.95 -14.36
CA LYS A 134 8.51 -7.88 -15.41
C LYS A 134 10.02 -8.08 -15.42
N ASP A 135 10.80 -7.01 -15.31
CA ASP A 135 12.27 -7.06 -15.29
C ASP A 135 12.83 -7.82 -14.07
N ASN A 136 12.05 -7.91 -13.00
CA ASN A 136 12.42 -8.60 -11.76
C ASN A 136 11.65 -9.93 -11.57
N ALA A 137 10.94 -10.40 -12.60
CA ALA A 137 10.03 -11.53 -12.54
C ALA A 137 10.71 -12.91 -12.51
N ASP A 138 12.04 -12.99 -12.47
CA ASP A 138 12.80 -14.27 -12.43
C ASP A 138 12.38 -15.23 -11.30
N ARG A 139 11.59 -14.76 -10.32
CA ARG A 139 11.02 -15.55 -9.21
C ARG A 139 9.48 -15.55 -9.15
N VAL A 140 8.79 -14.93 -10.11
CA VAL A 140 7.32 -14.87 -10.18
C VAL A 140 6.85 -15.94 -11.16
N THR A 141 6.28 -17.03 -10.64
CA THR A 141 5.87 -18.21 -11.43
C THR A 141 4.86 -17.89 -12.52
N LYS A 142 4.11 -16.78 -12.39
CA LYS A 142 3.23 -16.21 -13.41
C LYS A 142 2.87 -14.76 -13.06
N LEU A 143 3.16 -13.81 -13.94
CA LEU A 143 2.76 -12.40 -13.77
C LEU A 143 1.59 -12.12 -14.71
N LEU A 144 0.37 -12.34 -14.22
CA LEU A 144 -0.82 -11.76 -14.85
C LEU A 144 -0.95 -10.32 -14.33
N ILE A 145 -1.17 -9.40 -15.26
CA ILE A 145 -1.28 -7.97 -15.01
C ILE A 145 -2.59 -7.56 -15.68
N GLU A 146 -3.63 -7.37 -14.88
CA GLU A 146 -4.91 -6.85 -15.36
C GLU A 146 -5.42 -5.79 -14.38
N THR A 147 -5.87 -4.68 -14.93
CA THR A 147 -6.69 -3.68 -14.22
C THR A 147 -8.14 -4.15 -14.30
N ILE A 148 -8.79 -4.38 -13.14
CA ILE A 148 -10.14 -4.98 -13.09
C ILE A 148 -11.20 -3.92 -12.78
N LYS A 149 -11.74 -3.28 -13.83
CA LYS A 149 -12.85 -2.33 -13.66
C LYS A 149 -14.05 -3.03 -13.05
N ALA A 150 -14.55 -2.53 -11.92
CA ALA A 150 -15.88 -2.91 -11.48
C ALA A 150 -16.91 -2.46 -12.53
N LEU A 151 -17.86 -3.34 -12.81
CA LEU A 151 -18.91 -3.16 -13.82
C LEU A 151 -19.86 -2.01 -13.46
#